data_AF-A0A7X4DLN6-F1
#
_entry.id   AF-A0A7X4DLN6-F1
#
_cell.length_a   1.000
_cell.length_b   1.000
_cell.length_c   1.000
_cell.angle_alpha   90.00
_cell.angle_beta   90.00
_cell.angle_gamma   90.00
#
_symmetry.space_group_name_H-M   'P 1'
#
loop_
_entity.id
_entity.type
_entity.pdbx_description
1 polymer ?
#
loop_
_entity_poly.entity_id
_entity_poly.type
_entity_poly.pdbx_seq_one_letter_code
_entity_poly.pdbx_strand_id
1 'polypeptide(L)'
;MVGRTQQTVSHEDLMRFLDGEVTPEERAAIEGRLEASSELRREFAIFRSMKADFRDLSFAPQDGDSVWDRIRTRISMPVGWGLTIAGFVGWSAYGIWTFVKSPSAIAVKLAAGAVVIGIMVLLAQVIWDRYREYGSDPYRNVHR
;
A
#
# COMPACT_ATOMS: atom_id res chain seq x y z
N MET A 1 20.00 37.25 39.19
CA MET A 1 20.33 37.10 37.75
C MET A 1 20.71 35.64 37.52
N VAL A 2 19.77 34.84 37.03
CA VAL A 2 19.94 33.39 36.88
C VAL A 2 20.59 33.11 35.52
N GLY A 3 21.71 32.39 35.54
CA GLY A 3 22.52 32.06 34.37
C GLY A 3 21.79 31.20 33.34
N ARG A 4 22.12 31.44 32.07
CA ARG A 4 21.65 30.72 30.88
C ARG A 4 21.60 29.21 31.11
N THR A 5 20.41 28.65 31.02
CA THR A 5 20.19 27.21 30.84
C THR A 5 20.92 26.77 29.57
N GLN A 6 21.91 25.90 29.72
CA GLN A 6 22.46 25.15 28.60
C GLN A 6 21.37 24.23 28.07
N GLN A 7 20.65 24.65 27.02
CA GLN A 7 19.80 23.75 26.27
C GLN A 7 20.72 22.74 25.55
N THR A 8 20.81 21.55 26.14
CA THR A 8 21.43 20.39 25.51
C THR A 8 20.57 20.01 24.32
N VAL A 9 21.13 20.03 23.11
CA VAL A 9 20.48 19.49 21.91
C VAL A 9 20.26 18.00 22.17
N SER A 10 19.00 17.58 22.22
CA SER A 10 18.58 16.20 22.46
C SER A 10 18.78 15.34 21.20
N HIS A 11 18.84 14.02 21.37
CA HIS A 11 18.73 13.08 20.25
C HIS A 11 17.43 13.31 19.44
N GLU A 12 16.34 13.66 20.11
CA GLU A 12 15.05 13.97 19.49
C GLU A 12 15.16 15.20 18.57
N ASP A 13 15.90 16.23 19.00
CA ASP A 13 16.12 17.44 18.21
C ASP A 13 16.94 17.15 16.95
N LEU A 14 17.94 16.26 17.02
CA LEU A 14 18.73 15.83 15.86
C LEU A 14 17.88 15.05 14.84
N MET A 15 16.98 14.18 15.30
CA MET A 15 16.07 13.44 14.43
C MET A 15 15.07 14.39 13.75
N ARG A 16 14.45 15.29 14.53
CA ARG A 16 13.54 16.33 14.00
C ARG A 16 14.23 17.25 12.99
N PHE A 17 15.49 17.60 13.25
CA PHE A 17 16.34 18.35 12.32
C PHE A 17 16.62 17.57 11.02
N LEU A 18 16.94 16.28 11.12
CA LEU A 18 17.13 15.40 9.96
C LEU A 18 15.86 15.20 9.14
N ASP A 19 14.69 15.24 9.77
CA ASP A 19 13.38 15.12 9.13
C ASP A 19 12.84 16.45 8.58
N GLY A 20 13.51 17.56 8.90
CA GLY A 20 13.13 18.89 8.42
C GLY A 20 11.93 19.49 9.17
N GLU A 21 11.58 18.93 10.33
CA GLU A 21 10.46 19.33 11.17
C GLU A 21 10.82 20.43 12.20
N VAL A 22 12.02 21.00 12.09
CA VAL A 22 12.50 22.12 12.93
C VAL A 22 12.19 23.46 12.30
N THR A 23 11.87 24.44 13.14
CA THR A 23 11.71 25.84 12.70
C THR A 23 13.05 26.45 12.27
N PRO A 24 13.05 27.52 11.44
CA PRO A 24 14.28 28.19 11.01
C PRO A 24 15.17 28.66 12.17
N GLU A 25 14.56 29.09 13.26
CA GLU A 25 15.24 29.54 14.48
C GLU A 25 15.92 28.38 15.22
N GLU A 26 15.22 27.25 15.37
CA GLU A 26 15.77 26.02 15.96
C GLU A 26 16.88 25.42 15.11
N ARG A 27 16.74 25.51 13.78
CA ARG A 27 17.74 25.05 12.82
C ARG A 27 19.09 25.76 13.00
N ALA A 28 19.08 27.08 13.09
CA ALA A 28 20.29 27.88 13.30
C ALA A 28 20.96 27.57 14.65
N ALA A 29 20.17 27.30 15.70
CA ALA A 29 20.69 26.90 17.00
C ALA A 29 21.37 25.52 16.96
N ILE A 30 20.79 24.55 16.25
CA ILE A 30 21.34 23.20 16.07
C ILE A 30 22.60 23.23 15.20
N GLU A 31 22.61 24.01 14.11
CA GLU A 31 23.79 24.18 13.23
C GLU A 31 24.97 24.79 13.99
N GLY A 32 24.75 25.86 14.77
CA GLY A 32 25.80 26.46 15.60
C GLY A 32 26.37 25.49 16.65
N ARG A 33 25.56 24.55 17.15
CA ARG A 33 25.99 23.52 18.10
C ARG A 33 26.74 22.37 17.43
N LEU A 34 26.31 21.97 16.23
CA LEU A 34 27.07 21.05 15.38
C LEU A 34 28.45 21.64 15.06
N GLU A 35 28.55 22.93 14.77
CA GLU A 35 29.85 23.59 14.58
C GLU A 35 30.69 23.64 15.86
N ALA A 36 30.07 23.77 17.03
CA ALA A 36 30.80 23.85 18.31
C ALA A 36 31.24 22.49 18.89
N SER A 37 30.60 21.37 18.52
CA SER A 37 30.84 20.05 19.13
C SER A 37 31.19 18.95 18.14
N SER A 38 32.37 18.34 18.30
CA SER A 38 32.79 17.16 17.51
C SER A 38 31.99 15.90 17.84
N GLU A 39 31.53 15.76 19.09
CA GLU A 39 30.71 14.62 19.53
C GLU A 39 29.33 14.65 18.87
N LEU A 40 28.68 15.82 18.86
CA LEU A 40 27.36 15.98 18.26
C LEU A 40 27.40 15.77 16.73
N ARG A 41 28.50 16.17 16.07
CA ARG A 41 28.73 15.84 14.65
C ARG A 41 28.84 14.35 14.40
N ARG A 42 29.49 13.61 15.30
CA ARG A 42 29.62 12.15 15.19
C ARG A 42 28.27 11.46 15.32
N GLU A 43 27.46 11.85 16.30
CA GLU A 43 26.10 11.33 16.47
C GLU A 43 25.21 11.65 15.27
N PHE A 44 25.27 12.90 14.79
CA PHE A 44 24.55 13.32 13.58
C PHE A 44 24.95 12.51 12.34
N ALA A 45 26.25 12.20 12.17
CA ALA A 45 26.72 11.36 11.07
C ALA A 45 26.17 9.93 11.12
N ILE A 46 26.05 9.35 12.33
CA ILE A 46 25.46 8.02 12.55
C ILE A 46 23.98 8.02 12.20
N PHE A 47 23.20 9.00 12.67
CA PHE A 47 21.78 9.09 12.33
C PHE A 47 21.56 9.32 10.83
N ARG A 48 22.41 10.13 10.20
CA ARG A 48 22.37 10.36 8.75
C ARG A 48 22.69 9.07 7.97
N SER A 49 23.67 8.27 8.39
CA SER A 49 24.00 7.01 7.72
C SER A 49 22.87 5.99 7.89
N MET A 50 22.31 5.85 9.10
CA MET A 50 21.15 4.98 9.34
C MET A 50 19.95 5.40 8.47
N LYS A 51 19.65 6.71 8.39
CA LYS A 51 18.60 7.22 7.51
C LYS A 51 18.87 6.90 6.04
N ALA A 52 20.13 6.99 5.59
CA ALA A 52 20.51 6.62 4.23
C ALA A 52 20.37 5.10 3.99
N ASP A 53 20.78 4.25 4.93
CA ASP A 53 20.65 2.80 4.83
C ASP A 53 19.18 2.37 4.81
N PHE A 54 18.34 2.94 5.67
CA PHE A 54 16.88 2.76 5.61
C PHE A 54 16.29 3.26 4.31
N ARG A 55 16.83 4.36 3.77
CA ARG A 55 16.43 4.91 2.49
C ARG A 55 16.80 3.96 1.34
N ASP A 56 17.97 3.35 1.35
CA ASP A 56 18.38 2.35 0.36
C ASP A 56 17.60 1.03 0.51
N LEU A 57 17.19 0.65 1.74
CA LEU A 57 16.27 -0.46 1.98
C LEU A 57 14.82 -0.16 1.55
N SER A 58 14.38 1.09 1.69
CA SER A 58 13.05 1.55 1.25
C SER A 58 13.02 1.98 -0.22
N PHE A 59 14.18 1.93 -0.89
CA PHE A 59 14.33 2.19 -2.31
C PHE A 59 14.73 0.95 -3.10
N ALA A 60 13.73 0.09 -3.31
CA ALA A 60 13.47 -0.40 -4.66
C ALA A 60 12.36 0.44 -5.31
N PRO A 61 12.61 1.69 -5.76
CA PRO A 61 11.69 2.39 -6.62
C PRO A 61 11.84 1.74 -8.01
N GLN A 62 10.79 1.06 -8.46
CA GLN A 62 10.59 0.85 -9.89
C GLN A 62 10.18 2.21 -10.50
N ASP A 63 11.15 3.13 -10.59
CA ASP A 63 10.98 4.36 -11.36
C ASP A 63 11.05 4.00 -12.84
N GLY A 64 9.86 3.65 -13.36
CA GLY A 64 9.58 3.40 -14.76
C GLY A 64 8.19 3.90 -15.13
N ASP A 65 7.75 4.99 -14.52
CA ASP A 65 6.59 5.76 -14.95
C ASP A 65 6.78 6.24 -16.39
N SER A 66 5.77 6.02 -17.24
CA SER A 66 5.19 7.06 -18.11
C SER A 66 4.35 6.48 -19.27
N VAL A 67 4.71 5.31 -19.81
CA VAL A 67 3.97 4.73 -20.96
C VAL A 67 3.11 3.53 -20.57
N TRP A 68 3.63 2.64 -19.72
CA TRP A 68 2.92 1.41 -19.35
C TRP A 68 1.76 1.65 -18.40
N ASP A 69 1.84 2.60 -17.46
CA ASP A 69 0.74 2.92 -16.54
C ASP A 69 -0.42 3.67 -17.21
N ARG A 70 -0.14 4.44 -18.27
CA ARG A 70 -1.16 5.12 -19.06
C ARG A 70 -1.90 4.17 -20.03
N ILE A 71 -1.24 3.09 -20.45
CA ILE A 71 -1.83 2.03 -21.28
C ILE A 71 -2.59 1.00 -20.41
N ARG A 72 -2.05 0.65 -19.24
CA ARG A 72 -2.61 -0.36 -18.31
C ARG A 72 -3.90 0.10 -17.63
N THR A 73 -4.10 1.40 -17.45
CA THR A 73 -5.31 1.95 -16.82
C THR A 73 -6.49 2.16 -17.78
N ARG A 74 -6.26 2.30 -19.09
CA ARG A 74 -7.34 2.70 -20.02
C ARG A 74 -7.91 1.60 -20.93
N ILE A 75 -7.18 0.50 -21.17
CA ILE A 75 -7.61 -0.46 -22.21
C ILE A 75 -7.81 -1.89 -21.67
N SER A 76 -7.05 -2.33 -20.66
CA SER A 76 -7.12 -3.72 -20.18
C SER A 76 -8.19 -3.99 -19.12
N MET A 77 -8.71 -2.98 -18.42
CA MET A 77 -9.63 -3.20 -17.30
C MET A 77 -11.09 -3.53 -17.73
N PRO A 78 -11.79 -2.77 -18.60
CA PRO A 78 -13.20 -3.07 -18.88
C PRO A 78 -13.40 -4.29 -19.79
N VAL A 79 -12.49 -4.51 -20.75
CA VAL A 79 -12.58 -5.65 -21.69
C VAL A 79 -12.29 -6.97 -20.98
N GLY A 80 -11.29 -6.98 -20.09
CA GLY A 80 -10.99 -8.14 -19.25
C GLY A 80 -12.17 -8.53 -18.38
N TRP A 81 -12.78 -7.56 -17.69
CA TRP A 81 -13.99 -7.80 -16.91
C TRP A 81 -15.18 -8.26 -17.76
N GLY A 82 -15.37 -7.67 -18.95
CA GLY A 82 -16.41 -8.10 -19.88
C GLY A 82 -16.27 -9.55 -20.32
N LEU A 83 -15.07 -9.98 -20.72
CA LEU A 83 -14.77 -11.37 -21.08
C LEU A 83 -14.91 -12.32 -19.88
N THR A 84 -14.45 -11.92 -18.69
CA THR A 84 -14.59 -12.73 -17.48
C THR A 84 -16.05 -12.93 -17.12
N ILE A 85 -16.88 -11.88 -17.13
CA ILE A 85 -18.32 -11.99 -16.85
C ILE A 85 -19.00 -12.85 -17.92
N ALA A 86 -18.73 -12.60 -19.20
CA ALA A 86 -19.34 -13.36 -20.29
C ALA A 86 -18.97 -14.85 -20.24
N GLY A 87 -17.68 -15.15 -20.04
CA GLY A 87 -17.18 -16.52 -19.90
C GLY A 87 -17.77 -17.22 -18.68
N PHE A 88 -17.89 -16.51 -17.57
CA PHE A 88 -18.50 -17.03 -16.35
C PHE A 88 -19.98 -17.35 -16.52
N VAL A 89 -20.75 -16.44 -17.10
CA VAL A 89 -22.17 -16.65 -17.41
C VAL A 89 -22.34 -17.85 -18.35
N GLY A 90 -21.52 -17.94 -19.40
CA GLY A 90 -21.54 -19.08 -20.34
C GLY A 90 -21.20 -20.41 -19.65
N TRP A 91 -20.16 -20.42 -18.82
CA TRP A 91 -19.74 -21.59 -18.06
C TRP A 91 -20.82 -22.04 -17.06
N SER A 92 -21.41 -21.10 -16.31
CA SER A 92 -22.52 -21.40 -15.39
C SER A 92 -23.75 -21.93 -16.13
N ALA A 93 -24.12 -21.34 -17.27
CA ALA A 93 -25.25 -21.80 -18.07
C ALA A 93 -25.02 -23.22 -18.61
N TYR A 94 -23.82 -23.52 -19.09
CA TYR A 94 -23.44 -24.87 -19.53
C TYR A 94 -23.43 -25.86 -18.36
N GLY A 95 -22.89 -25.47 -17.21
CA GLY A 95 -22.94 -26.26 -15.98
C GLY A 95 -24.36 -26.59 -15.55
N ILE A 96 -25.28 -25.62 -15.57
CA ILE A 96 -26.69 -25.83 -15.25
C ILE A 96 -27.34 -26.77 -16.28
N TRP A 97 -27.09 -26.55 -17.58
CA TRP A 97 -27.68 -27.38 -18.63
C TRP A 97 -27.24 -28.85 -18.53
N THR A 98 -25.94 -29.10 -18.36
CA THR A 98 -25.39 -30.45 -18.19
C THR A 98 -25.91 -31.11 -16.91
N PHE A 99 -26.03 -30.34 -15.84
CA PHE A 99 -26.52 -30.80 -14.55
C PHE A 99 -28.02 -31.15 -14.56
N VAL A 100 -28.84 -30.39 -15.29
CA VAL A 100 -30.27 -30.68 -15.48
C VAL A 100 -30.45 -31.95 -16.32
N LYS A 101 -29.69 -32.09 -17.40
CA LYS A 101 -29.78 -33.25 -18.32
C LYS A 101 -29.09 -34.52 -17.80
N SER A 102 -28.24 -34.41 -16.79
CA SER A 102 -27.56 -35.54 -16.17
C SER A 102 -28.55 -36.52 -15.51
N PRO A 103 -28.41 -37.85 -15.75
CA PRO A 103 -29.23 -38.88 -15.13
C PRO A 103 -28.79 -39.23 -13.69
N SER A 104 -28.20 -38.28 -12.95
CA SER A 104 -27.75 -38.50 -11.57
C SER A 104 -28.88 -38.37 -10.53
N ALA A 105 -28.69 -39.02 -9.37
CA ALA A 105 -29.59 -38.92 -8.23
C ALA A 105 -29.71 -37.47 -7.70
N ILE A 106 -30.91 -37.07 -7.31
CA ILE A 106 -31.22 -35.71 -6.83
C ILE A 106 -30.32 -35.29 -5.64
N ALA A 107 -29.99 -36.22 -4.74
CA ALA A 107 -29.11 -35.93 -3.61
C ALA A 107 -27.69 -35.51 -4.05
N VAL A 108 -27.13 -36.15 -5.08
CA VAL A 108 -25.82 -35.80 -5.64
C VAL A 108 -25.88 -34.43 -6.30
N LYS A 109 -26.99 -34.13 -6.97
CA LYS A 109 -27.25 -32.80 -7.53
C LYS A 109 -27.23 -31.74 -6.41
N LEU A 110 -28.00 -31.92 -5.35
CA LEU A 110 -28.06 -30.97 -4.25
C LEU A 110 -26.70 -30.77 -3.57
N ALA A 111 -25.94 -31.84 -3.32
CA ALA A 111 -24.61 -31.75 -2.71
C ALA A 111 -23.62 -30.98 -3.60
N ALA A 112 -23.55 -31.31 -4.89
CA ALA A 112 -22.68 -30.61 -5.83
C ALA A 112 -23.09 -29.13 -6.01
N GLY A 113 -24.39 -28.85 -6.08
CA GLY A 113 -24.92 -27.49 -6.14
C GLY A 113 -24.56 -26.67 -4.91
N ALA A 114 -24.66 -27.25 -3.71
CA ALA A 114 -24.31 -26.57 -2.46
C ALA A 114 -22.83 -26.16 -2.42
N VAL A 115 -21.91 -27.01 -2.90
CA VAL A 115 -20.48 -26.68 -2.98
C VAL A 115 -20.24 -25.51 -3.93
N VAL A 116 -20.82 -25.55 -5.13
CA VAL A 116 -20.67 -24.48 -6.12
C VAL A 116 -21.24 -23.18 -5.58
N ILE A 117 -22.45 -23.20 -5.03
CA ILE A 117 -23.09 -22.02 -4.43
C ILE A 117 -22.26 -21.47 -3.27
N GLY A 118 -21.68 -22.34 -2.42
CA GLY A 118 -20.79 -21.92 -1.33
C GLY A 118 -19.58 -21.14 -1.85
N ILE A 119 -18.89 -21.66 -2.87
CA ILE A 119 -17.74 -21.00 -3.50
C ILE A 119 -18.16 -19.65 -4.11
N MET A 120 -19.31 -19.62 -4.79
CA MET A 120 -19.88 -18.43 -5.40
C MET A 120 -20.13 -17.32 -4.38
N VAL A 121 -20.73 -17.67 -3.24
CA VAL A 121 -21.01 -16.72 -2.15
C VAL A 121 -19.72 -16.19 -1.54
N LEU A 122 -18.74 -17.07 -1.28
CA LEU A 122 -17.44 -16.66 -0.73
C LEU A 122 -16.71 -15.71 -1.70
N LEU A 123 -16.69 -16.04 -2.99
CA LEU A 123 -16.09 -15.19 -4.02
C LEU A 123 -16.78 -13.83 -4.09
N ALA A 124 -18.12 -13.81 -4.09
CA ALA A 124 -18.90 -12.58 -4.11
C ALA A 124 -18.62 -11.70 -2.89
N GLN A 125 -18.43 -12.30 -1.71
CA GLN A 125 -18.09 -11.56 -0.50
C GLN A 125 -16.70 -10.90 -0.62
N VAL A 126 -15.68 -11.63 -1.08
CA VAL A 126 -14.34 -11.07 -1.29
C VAL A 126 -14.36 -9.92 -2.31
N ILE A 127 -15.12 -10.07 -3.40
CA ILE A 127 -15.28 -9.01 -4.40
C ILE A 127 -15.99 -7.79 -3.80
N TRP A 128 -17.04 -8.02 -3.01
CA TRP A 128 -17.78 -6.95 -2.34
C TRP A 128 -16.91 -6.18 -1.34
N ASP A 129 -16.19 -6.90 -0.48
CA ASP A 129 -15.29 -6.32 0.52
C ASP A 129 -14.21 -5.49 -0.18
N ARG A 130 -13.64 -6.02 -1.28
CA ARG A 130 -12.65 -5.30 -2.07
C ARG A 130 -13.22 -4.05 -2.74
N TYR A 131 -14.44 -4.12 -3.27
CA TYR A 131 -15.11 -2.98 -3.89
C TYR A 131 -15.45 -1.90 -2.87
N ARG A 132 -15.90 -2.30 -1.67
CA ARG A 132 -16.19 -1.39 -0.56
C ARG A 132 -14.92 -0.69 -0.08
N GLU A 133 -13.84 -1.43 0.13
CA GLU A 133 -12.54 -0.88 0.54
C GLU A 133 -11.98 0.11 -0.49
N TYR A 134 -12.11 -0.20 -1.78
CA TYR A 134 -11.69 0.68 -2.87
C TYR A 134 -12.40 2.05 -2.84
N GLY A 135 -13.63 2.11 -2.31
CA GLY A 135 -14.38 3.34 -2.14
C GLY A 135 -13.95 4.19 -0.93
N SER A 136 -13.40 3.55 0.10
CA SER A 136 -13.05 4.18 1.39
C SER A 136 -11.55 4.38 1.62
N ASP A 137 -10.69 3.99 0.67
CA ASP A 137 -9.24 4.11 0.81
C ASP A 137 -8.77 5.58 0.79
N PRO A 138 -8.26 6.12 1.93
CA PRO A 138 -7.77 7.50 2.03
C PRO A 138 -6.50 7.77 1.21
N TYR A 139 -5.78 6.72 0.78
CA TYR A 139 -4.54 6.86 0.00
C TYR A 139 -4.78 6.99 -1.50
N ARG A 140 -6.04 6.99 -1.95
CA ARG A 140 -6.43 7.07 -3.37
C ARG A 140 -5.93 8.32 -4.11
N ASN A 141 -5.65 9.42 -3.41
CA ASN A 141 -5.26 10.70 -4.01
C ASN A 141 -3.90 11.22 -3.53
N VAL A 142 -3.08 10.39 -2.89
CA VAL A 142 -1.71 10.80 -2.53
C VAL A 142 -0.83 10.61 -3.75
N HIS A 143 -0.85 11.60 -4.65
CA HIS A 143 0.15 11.74 -5.70
C HIS A 143 1.48 12.13 -5.04
N ARG A 144 2.54 11.35 -5.29
CA ARG A 144 3.90 11.65 -4.86
C ARG A 144 4.73 12.05 -6.07
#